data_AF-A0ABD5QJ18-F1
#
_entry.id   AF-A0ABD5QJ18-F1
#
_cell.length_a   1.000
_cell.length_b   1.000
_cell.length_c   1.000
_cell.angle_alpha   90.00
_cell.angle_beta   90.00
_cell.angle_gamma   90.00
#
_symmetry.space_group_name_H-M   'P 1'
#
loop_
_entity.id
_entity.type
_entity.pdbx_description
1 polymer ?
#
loop_
_entity_poly.entity_id
_entity_poly.type
_entity_poly.pdbx_seq_one_letter_code
_entity_poly.pdbx_strand_id
1 'polypeptide(L)'
;MSRTDDPATMEEESIHAAYVLDVRIVETRSRDGPSYRFEAPGHEGLEFDDPDLAELYVDVYFDVNGFEEAGTGERGVPPEIIQAGRDTLAAYFLTQPFTDENWVASFYGVKTAQVDRYVSWVRQRAEEIRNGARERGME
;
A
#
# COMPACT_ATOMS: atom_id res chain seq x y z
N MET A 1 6.54 -41.96 -3.66
CA MET A 1 7.09 -41.25 -2.48
C MET A 1 6.06 -40.21 -2.10
N SER A 2 5.18 -40.53 -1.15
CA SER A 2 4.18 -39.60 -0.63
C SER A 2 4.91 -38.45 0.08
N ARG A 3 4.64 -37.21 -0.34
CA ARG A 3 4.95 -36.04 0.48
C ARG A 3 3.84 -36.00 1.53
N THR A 4 4.21 -36.31 2.76
CA THR A 4 3.36 -36.10 3.93
C THR A 4 3.11 -34.61 4.03
N ASP A 5 1.87 -34.18 3.77
CA ASP A 5 1.37 -32.90 4.24
C ASP A 5 1.35 -32.95 5.77
N ASP A 6 2.22 -32.18 6.39
CA ASP A 6 2.28 -31.99 7.84
C ASP A 6 1.20 -30.96 8.22
N PRO A 7 0.18 -31.29 9.02
CA PRO A 7 -0.98 -30.43 9.25
C PRO A 7 -0.72 -29.28 10.25
N ALA A 8 0.53 -28.87 10.44
CA ALA A 8 0.92 -27.93 11.50
C ALA A 8 1.05 -26.46 11.05
N THR A 9 1.03 -26.15 9.76
CA THR A 9 1.19 -24.78 9.24
C THR A 9 0.31 -24.58 8.02
N MET A 10 -1.02 -24.56 8.18
CA MET A 10 -1.92 -24.15 7.10
C MET A 10 -1.95 -22.63 7.09
N GLU A 11 -1.02 -22.02 6.38
CA GLU A 11 -1.16 -20.64 5.92
C GLU A 11 -2.25 -20.64 4.85
N GLU A 12 -3.37 -19.98 5.15
CA GLU A 12 -4.47 -19.82 4.20
C GLU A 12 -4.30 -18.47 3.50
N GLU A 13 -3.97 -18.51 2.20
CA GLU A 13 -3.92 -17.32 1.36
C GLU A 13 -5.28 -17.08 0.69
N SER A 14 -5.71 -15.82 0.67
CA SER A 14 -6.90 -15.39 -0.06
C SER A 14 -6.73 -13.96 -0.57
N ILE A 15 -7.51 -13.55 -1.58
CA ILE A 15 -7.47 -12.17 -2.07
C ILE A 15 -8.30 -11.29 -1.13
N HIS A 16 -7.63 -10.36 -0.45
CA HIS A 16 -8.28 -9.31 0.35
C HIS A 16 -8.96 -8.30 -0.57
N ALA A 17 -8.21 -7.79 -1.55
CA ALA A 17 -8.69 -6.82 -2.52
C ALA A 17 -7.99 -6.99 -3.87
N ALA A 18 -8.73 -6.80 -4.97
CA ALA A 18 -8.20 -6.81 -6.33
C ALA A 18 -8.55 -5.50 -7.02
N TYR A 19 -7.59 -4.98 -7.77
CA TYR A 19 -7.65 -3.72 -8.49
C TYR A 19 -7.30 -3.96 -9.96
N VAL A 20 -7.39 -2.89 -10.77
CA VAL A 20 -6.98 -2.94 -12.18
C VAL A 20 -5.46 -3.11 -12.31
N LEU A 21 -4.99 -3.50 -13.50
CA LEU A 21 -3.56 -3.60 -13.85
C LEU A 21 -2.81 -4.66 -13.03
N ASP A 22 -3.49 -5.78 -12.74
CA ASP A 22 -2.96 -6.89 -11.93
C ASP A 22 -2.47 -6.49 -10.53
N VAL A 23 -2.97 -5.36 -9.98
CA VAL A 23 -2.67 -4.92 -8.62
C VAL A 23 -3.63 -5.59 -7.63
N ARG A 24 -3.10 -6.15 -6.55
CA ARG A 24 -3.92 -6.83 -5.53
C ARG A 24 -3.28 -6.81 -4.15
N ILE A 25 -4.10 -7.10 -3.14
CA ILE A 25 -3.68 -7.39 -1.77
C ILE A 25 -4.05 -8.84 -1.47
N VAL A 26 -3.05 -9.63 -1.07
CA VAL A 26 -3.22 -11.02 -0.63
C VAL A 26 -3.23 -11.05 0.90
N GLU A 27 -4.32 -11.53 1.49
CA GLU A 27 -4.39 -11.84 2.91
C GLU A 27 -3.80 -13.24 3.14
N THR A 28 -2.83 -13.35 4.03
CA THR A 28 -2.32 -14.62 4.54
C THR A 28 -2.71 -14.77 6.00
N ARG A 29 -3.50 -15.80 6.31
CA ARG A 29 -3.87 -16.11 7.70
C ARG A 29 -2.91 -17.12 8.28
N SER A 30 -2.20 -16.70 9.32
CA SER A 30 -1.28 -17.53 10.09
C SER A 30 -1.72 -17.65 11.55
N ARG A 31 -0.92 -18.36 12.38
CA ARG A 31 -1.16 -18.42 13.83
C ARG A 31 -0.87 -17.10 14.56
N ASP A 32 -0.01 -16.25 13.98
CA ASP A 32 0.43 -14.99 14.59
C ASP A 32 -0.50 -13.82 14.24
N GLY A 33 -1.42 -14.03 13.30
CA GLY A 33 -2.37 -13.04 12.82
C GLY A 33 -2.49 -13.05 11.29
N PRO A 34 -3.42 -12.27 10.72
CA PRO A 34 -3.46 -11.99 9.30
C PRO A 34 -2.32 -11.03 8.91
N SER A 35 -1.70 -11.28 7.76
CA SER A 35 -0.84 -10.31 7.07
C SER A 35 -1.39 -10.01 5.69
N TYR A 36 -1.10 -8.81 5.18
CA TYR A 36 -1.62 -8.28 3.93
C TYR A 36 -0.46 -7.92 3.02
N ARG A 37 -0.25 -8.69 1.96
CA ARG A 37 0.83 -8.48 1.00
C ARG A 37 0.32 -7.72 -0.22
N PHE A 38 0.92 -6.57 -0.51
CA PHE A 38 0.72 -5.84 -1.76
C PHE A 38 1.46 -6.53 -2.91
N GLU A 39 0.78 -6.73 -4.04
CA GLU A 39 1.36 -7.29 -5.25
C GLU A 39 0.99 -6.43 -6.46
N ALA A 40 1.99 -6.06 -7.27
CA ALA A 40 1.82 -5.37 -8.54
C ALA A 40 2.89 -5.81 -9.55
N PRO A 41 2.63 -5.72 -10.87
CA PRO A 41 3.62 -6.08 -11.89
C PRO A 41 4.91 -5.28 -11.75
N GLY A 42 6.03 -5.98 -11.53
CA GLY A 42 7.35 -5.36 -11.43
C GLY A 42 7.62 -4.60 -10.13
N HIS A 43 6.75 -4.72 -9.12
CA HIS A 43 6.96 -4.16 -7.79
C HIS A 43 7.31 -5.28 -6.81
N GLU A 44 8.41 -5.12 -6.07
CA GLU A 44 8.71 -6.01 -4.95
C GLU A 44 7.70 -5.70 -3.83
N GLY A 45 6.79 -6.64 -3.56
CA GLY A 45 5.65 -6.42 -2.67
C GLY A 45 6.05 -6.03 -1.25
N LEU A 46 5.20 -5.26 -0.57
CA LEU A 46 5.33 -4.94 0.85
C LEU A 46 4.25 -5.66 1.65
N GLU A 47 4.61 -6.16 2.84
CA GLU A 47 3.68 -6.82 3.76
C GLU A 47 3.29 -5.88 4.89
N PHE A 48 1.99 -5.90 5.24
CA PHE A 48 1.38 -5.07 6.27
C PHE A 48 0.63 -5.94 7.28
N ASP A 49 0.61 -5.51 8.53
CA ASP A 49 -0.23 -6.12 9.58
C ASP A 49 -1.64 -5.50 9.65
N ASP A 50 -1.83 -4.36 8.97
CA ASP A 50 -3.07 -3.58 8.94
C ASP A 50 -3.61 -3.49 7.50
N PRO A 51 -4.83 -3.98 7.22
CA PRO A 51 -5.42 -3.90 5.88
C PRO A 51 -5.63 -2.45 5.41
N ASP A 52 -5.93 -1.52 6.32
CA ASP A 52 -6.19 -0.12 5.93
C ASP A 52 -4.91 0.57 5.43
N LEU A 53 -3.75 0.18 5.97
CA LEU A 53 -2.45 0.64 5.49
C LEU A 53 -2.06 -0.01 4.17
N ALA A 54 -2.36 -1.30 3.98
CA ALA A 54 -2.14 -1.98 2.71
C ALA A 54 -2.97 -1.34 1.58
N GLU A 55 -4.23 -1.02 1.86
CA GLU A 55 -5.11 -0.31 0.91
C GLU A 55 -4.62 1.12 0.65
N LEU A 56 -4.15 1.84 1.68
CA LEU A 56 -3.56 3.17 1.50
C LEU A 56 -2.30 3.12 0.62
N TYR A 57 -1.48 2.07 0.75
CA TYR A 57 -0.31 1.87 -0.10
C TYR A 57 -0.71 1.65 -1.56
N VAL A 58 -1.77 0.88 -1.83
CA VAL A 58 -2.36 0.76 -3.18
C VAL A 58 -2.79 2.14 -3.69
N ASP A 59 -3.45 2.95 -2.86
CA ASP A 59 -3.88 4.28 -3.26
C ASP A 59 -2.69 5.19 -3.64
N VAL A 60 -1.62 5.17 -2.83
CA VAL A 60 -0.37 5.87 -3.15
C VAL A 60 0.23 5.38 -4.47
N TYR A 61 0.28 4.07 -4.69
CA TYR A 61 0.77 3.48 -5.93
C TYR A 61 0.01 3.98 -7.16
N PHE A 62 -1.32 4.01 -7.10
CA PHE A 62 -2.13 4.55 -8.20
C PHE A 62 -1.99 6.07 -8.35
N ASP A 63 -1.92 6.83 -7.25
CA ASP A 63 -1.81 8.30 -7.25
C ASP A 63 -0.58 8.79 -8.03
N VAL A 64 0.52 8.04 -7.98
CA VAL A 64 1.76 8.37 -8.69
C VAL A 64 1.98 7.57 -9.98
N ASN A 65 1.00 6.76 -10.39
CA ASN A 65 1.08 5.87 -11.55
C ASN A 65 2.26 4.86 -11.47
N GLY A 66 2.47 4.33 -10.27
CA GLY A 66 3.53 3.39 -9.93
C GLY A 66 4.84 4.05 -9.49
N PHE A 67 5.57 3.37 -8.63
CA PHE A 67 6.89 3.75 -8.16
C PHE A 67 7.72 2.50 -7.87
N GLU A 68 9.03 2.65 -7.65
CA GLU A 68 9.93 1.55 -7.29
C GLU A 68 10.64 1.89 -5.97
N GLU A 69 10.59 0.98 -5.01
CA GLU A 69 11.29 1.15 -3.72
C GLU A 69 12.74 0.66 -3.75
N ALA A 70 13.26 0.28 -4.93
CA ALA A 70 14.65 -0.16 -5.07
C ALA A 70 15.62 0.94 -4.63
N GLY A 71 16.36 0.66 -3.56
CA GLY A 71 17.35 1.58 -2.99
C GLY A 71 16.77 2.69 -2.12
N THR A 72 15.48 2.68 -1.78
CA THR A 72 14.89 3.61 -0.78
C THR A 72 15.53 3.46 0.60
N GLY A 73 15.92 2.24 1.01
CA GLY A 73 16.69 2.02 2.24
C GLY A 73 18.01 2.79 2.31
N GLU A 74 18.59 3.17 1.17
CA GLU A 74 19.81 4.00 1.08
C GLU A 74 19.51 5.47 0.75
N ARG A 75 18.47 5.73 -0.04
CA ARG A 75 18.16 7.04 -0.64
C ARG A 75 17.00 7.78 0.05
N GLY A 76 16.28 7.12 0.94
CA GLY A 76 15.06 7.61 1.57
C GLY A 76 13.84 7.33 0.69
N VAL A 77 13.04 8.35 0.44
CA VAL A 77 11.73 8.22 -0.22
C VAL A 77 11.89 8.07 -1.75
N PRO A 78 11.04 7.26 -2.44
CA PRO A 78 11.05 7.20 -3.90
C PRO A 78 10.90 8.58 -4.57
N PRO A 79 11.62 8.87 -5.67
CA PRO A 79 11.53 10.15 -6.36
C PRO A 79 10.11 10.52 -6.80
N GLU A 80 9.32 9.55 -7.25
CA GLU A 80 7.94 9.70 -7.70
C GLU A 80 7.04 10.22 -6.57
N ILE A 81 7.22 9.69 -5.36
CA ILE A 81 6.49 10.11 -4.16
C ILE A 81 6.87 11.54 -3.77
N ILE A 82 8.17 11.89 -3.80
CA ILE A 82 8.62 13.25 -3.48
C ILE A 82 8.04 14.27 -4.47
N GLN A 83 7.98 13.92 -5.76
CA GLN A 83 7.50 14.80 -6.82
C GLN A 83 5.97 14.97 -6.82
N ALA A 84 5.23 13.95 -6.37
CA ALA A 84 3.77 13.98 -6.30
C ALA A 84 3.24 15.04 -5.33
N GLY A 85 4.01 15.35 -4.29
CA GLY A 85 3.75 16.46 -3.40
C GLY A 85 3.47 16.03 -1.97
N ARG A 86 3.05 17.01 -1.16
CA ARG A 86 3.02 16.89 0.30
C ARG A 86 2.00 15.88 0.81
N ASP A 87 0.84 15.81 0.19
CA ASP A 87 -0.25 14.92 0.58
C ASP A 87 0.07 13.46 0.26
N THR A 88 0.60 13.19 -0.94
CA THR A 88 1.08 11.85 -1.31
C THR A 88 2.25 11.41 -0.44
N LEU A 89 3.20 12.31 -0.14
CA LEU A 89 4.30 12.01 0.77
C LEU A 89 3.80 11.72 2.20
N ALA A 90 2.78 12.44 2.68
CA ALA A 90 2.17 12.17 3.98
C ALA A 90 1.49 10.79 4.01
N ALA A 91 0.73 10.44 2.97
CA ALA A 91 0.09 9.14 2.83
C ALA A 91 1.12 8.01 2.73
N TYR A 92 2.16 8.18 1.92
CA TYR A 92 3.27 7.23 1.84
C TYR A 92 3.93 7.03 3.20
N PHE A 93 4.23 8.11 3.93
CA PHE A 93 4.80 7.95 5.27
C PHE A 93 3.92 7.14 6.19
N LEU A 94 2.59 7.29 6.19
CA LEU A 94 1.71 6.44 7.03
C LEU A 94 1.82 4.94 6.74
N THR A 95 2.24 4.56 5.53
CA THR A 95 2.45 3.15 5.15
C THR A 95 3.79 2.59 5.59
N GLN A 96 4.70 3.43 6.09
CA GLN A 96 6.05 3.02 6.47
C GLN A 96 6.07 2.45 7.91
N PRO A 97 7.04 1.57 8.22
CA PRO A 97 7.23 1.10 9.58
C PRO A 97 7.55 2.23 10.56
N PHE A 98 7.04 2.13 11.78
CA PHE A 98 7.31 3.03 12.91
C PHE A 98 6.81 4.48 12.76
N THR A 99 5.97 4.75 11.77
CA THR A 99 5.29 6.03 11.59
C THR A 99 3.80 5.90 11.92
N ASP A 100 3.23 6.97 12.44
CA ASP A 100 1.80 7.08 12.68
C ASP A 100 1.31 8.49 12.34
N GLU A 101 0.00 8.72 12.46
CA GLU A 101 -0.62 10.00 12.18
C GLU A 101 -0.03 11.16 13.01
N ASN A 102 0.31 10.91 14.27
CA ASN A 102 0.89 11.93 15.15
C ASN A 102 2.30 12.30 14.71
N TRP A 103 3.08 11.31 14.31
CA TRP A 103 4.41 11.50 13.77
C TRP A 103 4.36 12.32 12.48
N VAL A 104 3.48 11.97 11.53
CA VAL A 104 3.32 12.70 10.26
C VAL A 104 2.83 14.13 10.52
N ALA A 105 1.87 14.31 11.43
CA ALA A 105 1.39 15.62 11.82
C ALA A 105 2.52 16.48 12.40
N SER A 106 3.36 15.89 13.26
CA SER A 106 4.53 16.55 13.85
C SER A 106 5.58 16.92 12.80
N PHE A 107 5.92 15.99 11.90
CA PHE A 107 6.86 16.20 10.80
C PHE A 107 6.49 17.42 9.95
N TYR A 108 5.20 17.58 9.67
CA TYR A 108 4.66 18.66 8.85
C TYR A 108 4.24 19.92 9.62
N GLY A 109 4.32 19.92 10.95
CA GLY A 109 3.87 21.02 11.80
C GLY A 109 2.36 21.30 11.67
N VAL A 110 1.54 20.26 11.52
CA VAL A 110 0.07 20.37 11.39
C VAL A 110 -0.66 19.52 12.43
N LYS A 111 -2.00 19.58 12.42
CA LYS A 111 -2.85 18.70 13.23
C LYS A 111 -3.11 17.40 12.48
N THR A 112 -3.39 16.33 13.23
CA THR A 112 -3.85 15.02 12.72
C THR A 112 -5.00 15.15 11.71
N ALA A 113 -6.03 15.95 12.03
CA ALA A 113 -7.13 16.24 11.09
C ALA A 113 -6.71 16.84 9.72
N GLN A 114 -5.50 17.39 9.58
CA GLN A 114 -4.95 17.81 8.29
C GLN A 114 -4.25 16.66 7.56
N VAL A 115 -3.66 15.71 8.27
CA VAL A 115 -3.14 14.44 7.74
C VAL A 115 -4.28 13.60 7.17
N ASP A 116 -5.39 13.47 7.91
CA ASP A 116 -6.63 12.82 7.42
C ASP A 116 -7.09 13.39 6.07
N ARG A 117 -7.00 14.72 5.90
CA ARG A 117 -7.35 15.40 4.65
C ARG A 117 -6.40 15.05 3.51
N TYR A 118 -5.10 14.94 3.79
CA TYR A 118 -4.12 14.50 2.80
C TYR A 118 -4.43 13.08 2.32
N VAL A 119 -4.66 12.16 3.24
CA VAL A 119 -5.06 10.78 2.93
C VAL A 119 -6.34 10.77 2.10
N SER A 120 -7.36 11.54 2.48
CA SER A 120 -8.61 11.62 1.74
C SER A 120 -8.43 12.08 0.29
N TRP A 121 -7.54 13.04 0.02
CA TRP A 121 -7.25 13.50 -1.34
C TRP A 121 -6.52 12.44 -2.17
N VAL A 122 -5.55 11.74 -1.60
CA VAL A 122 -4.83 10.64 -2.27
C VAL A 122 -5.80 9.52 -2.62
N ARG A 123 -6.65 9.10 -1.68
CA ARG A 123 -7.70 8.08 -1.90
C ARG A 123 -8.64 8.47 -3.04
N GLN A 124 -9.10 9.72 -3.05
CA GLN A 124 -9.98 10.23 -4.11
C GLN A 124 -9.31 10.18 -5.50
N ARG A 125 -8.07 10.66 -5.62
CA ARG A 125 -7.35 10.63 -6.91
C ARG A 125 -7.07 9.21 -7.37
N ALA A 126 -6.66 8.33 -6.47
CA ALA A 126 -6.43 6.93 -6.79
C ALA A 126 -7.72 6.23 -7.28
N GLU A 127 -8.86 6.52 -6.64
CA GLU A 127 -10.16 6.02 -7.09
C GLU A 127 -10.53 6.55 -8.49
N GLU A 128 -10.35 7.84 -8.74
CA GLU A 128 -10.58 8.46 -10.06
C GLU A 128 -9.71 7.81 -11.15
N ILE A 129 -8.43 7.56 -10.86
CA ILE A 129 -7.49 6.89 -11.77
C ILE A 129 -7.96 5.46 -12.08
N ARG A 130 -8.31 4.68 -11.05
CA ARG A 130 -8.80 3.31 -11.22
C ARG A 130 -10.10 3.26 -12.01
N ASN A 131 -11.05 4.15 -11.71
CA ASN A 131 -12.31 4.25 -12.46
C ASN A 131 -12.06 4.61 -13.92
N GLY A 132 -11.20 5.60 -14.18
CA GLY A 132 -10.82 5.96 -15.54
C GLY A 132 -10.13 4.81 -16.30
N ALA A 133 -9.33 3.98 -15.63
CA ALA A 133 -8.72 2.80 -16.24
C ALA A 133 -9.78 1.74 -16.62
N ARG A 134 -10.73 1.45 -15.72
CA ARG A 134 -11.85 0.53 -15.99
C ARG A 134 -12.70 1.00 -17.18
N GLU A 135 -13.01 2.29 -17.24
CA GLU A 135 -13.76 2.88 -18.35
C GLU A 135 -13.05 2.72 -19.71
N ARG A 136 -11.71 2.65 -19.70
CA ARG A 136 -10.90 2.39 -20.88
C ARG A 136 -10.69 0.90 -21.19
N GLY A 137 -11.31 0.00 -20.42
CA GLY A 137 -11.19 -1.44 -20.59
C GLY A 137 -9.82 -2.00 -20.17
N MET A 138 -9.13 -1.32 -19.26
CA MET A 138 -7.94 -1.83 -18.61
C MET A 138 -8.40 -2.65 -17.39
N GLU A 139 -8.25 -3.97 -17.48
CA GLU A 139 -8.42 -4.92 -16.37
C GLU A 139 -7.09 -5.17 -15.67
#